data_AF-A0A7C4ZTM2-F1
#
_entry.id   AF-A0A7C4ZTM2-F1
#
_cell.length_a   1.000
_cell.length_b   1.000
_cell.length_c   1.000
_cell.angle_alpha   90.00
_cell.angle_beta   90.00
_cell.angle_gamma   90.00
#
_symmetry.space_group_name_H-M   'P 1'
#
loop_
_entity.id
_entity.type
_entity.pdbx_description
1 polymer ?
#
loop_
_entity_poly.entity_id
_entity_poly.type
_entity_poly.pdbx_seq_one_letter_code
_entity_poly.pdbx_strand_id
1 'polypeptide(L)'
;MVHKRSFDKFQRRTIRNIIFKNAYIDKYKGEIISRVSRLDVLCLLNCEGFNVSLIPDVEKGEVLIDSRGKGSLQTPHKEVEGRVGRK
;
A
#
# COMPACT_ATOMS: atom_id res chain seq x y z
N MET A 1 -14.29 4.77 23.37
CA MET A 1 -13.15 5.43 22.68
C MET A 1 -12.45 4.40 21.80
N VAL A 2 -12.36 4.64 20.49
CA VAL A 2 -11.54 3.79 19.60
C VAL A 2 -10.07 4.10 19.89
N HIS A 3 -9.26 3.08 20.22
CA HIS A 3 -7.84 3.28 20.41
C HIS A 3 -7.20 3.74 19.09
N LYS A 4 -6.39 4.80 19.11
CA LYS A 4 -5.70 5.34 17.92
C LYS A 4 -5.00 4.24 17.10
N ARG A 5 -4.36 3.28 17.78
CA ARG A 5 -3.68 2.12 17.16
C ARG A 5 -4.63 1.19 16.39
N SER A 6 -5.88 1.02 16.84
CA SER A 6 -6.86 0.20 16.12
C SER A 6 -7.43 0.95 14.93
N PHE A 7 -7.57 2.27 15.00
CA PHE A 7 -8.00 3.11 13.90
C PHE A 7 -6.97 3.15 12.76
N ASP A 8 -5.67 3.34 13.06
CA ASP A 8 -4.62 3.31 12.04
C ASP A 8 -4.53 1.93 11.35
N LYS A 9 -4.68 0.84 12.13
CA LYS A 9 -4.70 -0.52 11.59
C LYS A 9 -5.89 -0.74 10.66
N PHE A 10 -7.05 -0.20 11.01
CA PHE A 10 -8.24 -0.22 10.17
C PHE A 10 -8.00 0.54 8.86
N GLN A 11 -7.46 1.77 8.93
CA GLN A 11 -7.15 2.57 7.75
C GLN A 11 -6.17 1.87 6.81
N ARG A 12 -5.07 1.33 7.33
CA ARG A 12 -4.10 0.56 6.52
C ARG A 12 -4.76 -0.64 5.81
N ARG A 13 -5.64 -1.36 6.50
CA ARG A 13 -6.39 -2.48 5.90
C ARG A 13 -7.32 -2.01 4.79
N THR A 14 -8.04 -0.91 5.02
CA THR A 14 -8.97 -0.34 4.02
C THR A 14 -8.23 0.16 2.78
N ILE A 15 -7.13 0.90 2.96
CA ILE A 15 -6.27 1.36 1.86
C ILE A 15 -5.75 0.17 1.05
N ARG A 16 -5.20 -0.84 1.73
CA ARG A 16 -4.69 -2.06 1.08
C ARG A 16 -5.80 -2.76 0.28
N ASN A 17 -6.99 -2.88 0.84
CA ASN A 17 -8.13 -3.48 0.14
C ASN A 17 -8.53 -2.69 -1.11
N ILE A 18 -8.51 -1.36 -1.08
CA ILE A 18 -8.82 -0.53 -2.26
C ILE A 18 -7.83 -0.80 -3.38
N ILE A 19 -6.54 -0.86 -3.05
CA ILE A 19 -5.49 -1.12 -4.05
C ILE A 19 -5.69 -2.50 -4.67
N PHE A 20 -5.83 -3.56 -3.86
CA PHE A 20 -6.01 -4.92 -4.37
C PHE A 20 -7.33 -5.12 -5.12
N LYS A 21 -8.43 -4.49 -4.69
CA LYS A 21 -9.72 -4.57 -5.41
C LYS A 21 -9.65 -3.96 -6.82
N ASN A 22 -8.75 -3.00 -7.03
CA ASN A 22 -8.57 -2.36 -8.32
C ASN A 22 -7.38 -2.92 -9.13
N ALA A 23 -6.67 -3.91 -8.60
CA ALA A 23 -5.52 -4.51 -9.24
C ALA A 23 -5.92 -5.46 -10.39
N TYR A 24 -5.02 -5.64 -11.34
CA TYR A 24 -5.09 -6.68 -12.35
C TYR A 24 -4.39 -7.95 -11.86
N ILE A 25 -4.96 -9.12 -12.15
CA ILE A 25 -4.34 -10.41 -11.83
C ILE A 25 -3.87 -11.04 -13.14
N ASP A 26 -2.56 -11.06 -13.35
CA ASP A 26 -1.93 -11.79 -14.44
C ASP A 26 -1.82 -13.27 -14.04
N LYS A 27 -2.74 -14.09 -14.54
CA LYS A 27 -2.78 -15.52 -14.26
C LYS A 27 -1.63 -16.30 -14.92
N TYR A 28 -1.03 -15.77 -15.97
CA TYR A 28 0.05 -16.44 -16.69
C TYR A 28 1.37 -16.29 -15.96
N LYS A 29 1.65 -15.08 -15.46
CA LYS A 29 2.86 -14.82 -14.66
C LYS A 29 2.67 -15.09 -13.17
N GLY A 30 1.43 -15.21 -12.70
CA GLY A 30 1.12 -15.33 -11.27
C GLY A 30 1.35 -14.02 -10.52
N GLU A 31 1.14 -12.88 -11.18
CA GLU A 31 1.41 -11.55 -10.65
C GLU A 31 0.11 -10.78 -10.39
N ILE A 32 0.14 -9.88 -9.40
CA ILE A 32 -0.90 -8.89 -9.15
C ILE A 32 -0.30 -7.52 -9.41
N ILE A 33 -0.85 -6.81 -10.39
CA ILE A 33 -0.33 -5.55 -10.91
C ILE A 33 -1.28 -4.42 -10.52
N SER A 34 -0.76 -3.35 -9.96
CA SER A 34 -1.55 -2.18 -9.62
C SER A 34 -2.08 -1.51 -10.88
N ARG A 35 -3.37 -1.15 -10.88
CA ARG A 35 -3.95 -0.27 -11.90
C ARG A 35 -4.24 1.14 -11.39
N VAL A 36 -3.93 1.38 -10.12
CA VAL A 36 -4.19 2.65 -9.42
C VAL A 36 -2.88 3.22 -8.92
N SER A 37 -2.75 4.54 -9.03
CA SER A 37 -1.70 5.31 -8.40
C SER A 37 -2.11 5.74 -6.99
N ARG A 38 -1.16 6.26 -6.21
CA ARG A 38 -1.43 6.95 -4.93
C ARG A 38 -2.53 8.00 -5.06
N LEU A 39 -2.50 8.80 -6.14
CA LEU A 39 -3.50 9.84 -6.39
C LEU A 39 -4.89 9.24 -6.63
N ASP A 40 -4.98 8.16 -7.39
CA ASP A 40 -6.26 7.48 -7.60
C ASP A 40 -6.81 6.91 -6.28
N VAL A 41 -5.94 6.36 -5.42
CA VAL A 41 -6.35 5.87 -4.09
C VAL A 41 -6.87 7.01 -3.22
N LEU A 42 -6.22 8.18 -3.24
CA LEU A 42 -6.69 9.38 -2.57
C LEU A 42 -8.07 9.81 -3.06
N CYS A 43 -8.27 9.85 -4.38
CA CYS A 43 -9.56 10.15 -5.00
C CYS A 43 -10.65 9.15 -4.59
N LEU A 44 -10.34 7.84 -4.58
CA LEU A 44 -11.30 6.79 -4.21
C LEU A 44 -11.69 6.81 -2.73
N LEU A 45 -10.84 7.37 -1.88
CA LEU A 45 -11.10 7.54 -0.45
C LEU A 45 -11.89 8.83 -0.14
N ASN A 46 -12.13 9.68 -1.15
CA ASN A 46 -12.72 11.02 -0.98
C ASN A 46 -12.01 11.89 0.08
N CYS A 47 -10.76 11.56 0.45
CA CYS A 47 -9.90 12.26 1.42
C CYS A 47 -10.48 12.55 2.84
N GLU A 48 -11.71 12.14 3.18
CA GLU A 48 -12.30 12.45 4.49
C GLU A 48 -11.92 11.42 5.55
N GLY A 49 -11.28 11.88 6.63
CA GLY A 49 -11.03 11.06 7.83
C GLY A 49 -9.91 10.01 7.70
N PHE A 50 -9.22 9.92 6.56
CA PHE A 50 -8.07 9.03 6.36
C PHE A 50 -6.74 9.75 6.58
N ASN A 51 -5.82 9.10 7.28
CA ASN A 51 -4.45 9.60 7.39
C ASN A 51 -3.69 9.32 6.08
N VAL A 52 -3.42 10.39 5.32
CA VAL A 52 -2.72 10.36 4.03
C VAL A 52 -1.31 9.75 4.16
N SER A 53 -0.66 9.85 5.32
CA SER A 53 0.66 9.26 5.55
C SER A 53 0.64 7.72 5.57
N LEU A 54 -0.54 7.10 5.68
CA LEU A 54 -0.69 5.65 5.66
C LEU A 54 -0.90 5.10 4.25
N ILE A 55 -1.14 5.97 3.27
CA ILE A 55 -1.29 5.57 1.87
C ILE A 55 0.10 5.25 1.34
N PRO A 56 0.32 4.07 0.75
CA PRO A 56 1.60 3.71 0.14
C PRO A 56 1.79 4.48 -1.18
N ASP A 57 3.05 4.76 -1.52
CA ASP A 57 3.43 5.32 -2.81
C ASP A 57 3.38 4.20 -3.86
N VAL A 58 2.18 3.96 -4.40
CA VAL A 58 1.96 2.99 -5.46
C VAL A 58 1.80 3.67 -6.82
N GLU A 59 2.33 3.04 -7.86
CA GLU A 59 2.22 3.47 -9.25
C GLU A 59 1.41 2.49 -10.09
N LYS A 60 0.87 2.98 -11.23
CA LYS A 60 0.19 2.10 -12.19
C LYS A 60 1.23 1.22 -12.89
N GLY A 61 0.93 -0.07 -13.03
CA GLY A 61 1.84 -1.06 -13.61
C GLY A 61 2.82 -1.67 -12.59
N GLU A 62 2.80 -1.21 -11.34
CA GLU A 62 3.66 -1.75 -10.29
C GLU A 62 3.22 -3.17 -9.87
N VAL A 63 4.17 -4.08 -9.66
CA VAL A 63 3.91 -5.45 -9.19
C VAL A 63 3.69 -5.44 -7.68
N LEU A 64 2.42 -5.57 -7.28
CA LEU A 64 1.99 -5.61 -5.87
C LEU A 64 2.31 -6.95 -5.21
N ILE A 65 2.18 -8.04 -5.98
CA ILE A 65 2.51 -9.41 -5.60
C ILE A 65 3.07 -10.09 -6.84
N ASP A 66 4.26 -10.67 -6.74
CA ASP A 66 4.92 -11.47 -7.77
C ASP A 66 4.56 -12.95 -7.64
N SER A 67 5.06 -13.77 -8.57
CA SER A 67 4.86 -15.23 -8.56
C SER A 67 5.37 -15.95 -7.32
N ARG A 68 6.27 -15.33 -6.55
CA ARG A 68 6.82 -15.85 -5.29
C ARG A 68 6.04 -15.34 -4.08
N GLY A 69 4.94 -14.63 -4.33
CA GLY A 69 4.12 -14.01 -3.31
C GLY A 69 4.80 -12.83 -2.65
N LYS A 70 5.83 -12.19 -3.24
CA LYS A 70 6.49 -10.98 -2.71
C LYS A 70 6.10 -9.75 -3.50
N GLY A 71 6.22 -8.55 -2.93
CA GLY A 71 5.98 -7.34 -3.70
C GLY A 71 6.06 -6.08 -2.86
N SER A 72 5.87 -4.94 -3.51
CA SER A 72 6.06 -3.62 -2.91
C SER A 72 5.10 -3.32 -1.76
N LEU A 73 3.90 -3.91 -1.77
CA LEU A 73 2.95 -3.80 -0.65
C LEU A 73 3.20 -4.80 0.48
N GLN A 74 4.11 -5.76 0.32
CA GLN A 74 4.44 -6.73 1.37
C GLN A 74 5.70 -6.38 2.15
N THR A 75 6.51 -5.44 1.65
CA THR A 75 7.64 -4.96 2.44
C THR A 75 7.07 -4.20 3.63
N PRO A 76 7.34 -4.61 4.89
CA PRO A 76 7.03 -3.75 6.01
C PRO A 76 7.74 -2.42 5.74
N HIS A 77 7.03 -1.31 5.98
CA HIS A 77 7.61 0.03 5.94
C HIS A 77 8.96 -0.08 6.66
N LYS A 78 10.07 -0.11 5.93
CA LYS A 78 11.36 0.05 6.57
C LYS A 78 11.27 1.47 7.09
N GLU A 79 11.09 1.61 8.40
CA GLU A 79 11.66 2.76 9.06
C GLU A 79 13.08 2.83 8.50
N VAL A 80 13.34 3.91 7.77
CA VAL A 80 14.70 4.24 7.38
C VAL A 80 15.39 4.54 8.71
N GLU A 81 15.83 3.50 9.41
CA GLU A 81 16.80 3.63 10.49
C GLU A 81 18.00 4.27 9.82
N GLY A 82 18.14 5.57 10.05
CA GLY A 82 19.31 6.33 9.68
C GLY A 82 20.52 5.69 10.33
N ARG A 83 21.18 4.77 9.61
CA ARG A 83 22.58 4.47 9.84
C ARG A 83 23.37 5.64 9.28
N VAL A 84 23.38 6.73 10.04
CA VAL A 84 24.48 7.70 9.98
C VAL A 84 25.71 6.91 10.41
N GLY A 85 26.45 6.41 9.43
CA GLY A 85 27.79 5.88 9.64
C GLY A 85 28.63 6.99 10.26
N ARG A 86 28.89 6.88 11.56
CA ARG A 86 29.98 7.63 12.18
C ARG A 86 31.27 7.15 11.52
N LYS A 87 31.90 8.05 10.76
CA LYS A 87 33.32 7.98 10.45
C LYS A 87 34.11 8.20 11.73
#